data_AF-A0A0C9VH19-F1
#
_entry.id   AF-A0A0C9VH19-F1
#
_cell.length_a   1.000
_cell.length_b   1.000
_cell.length_c   1.000
_cell.angle_alpha   90.00
_cell.angle_beta   90.00
_cell.angle_gamma   90.00
#
_symmetry.space_group_name_H-M   'P 1'
#
loop_
_entity.id
_entity.type
_entity.pdbx_description
1 polymer ?
#
loop_
_entity_poly.entity_id
_entity_poly.type
_entity_poly.pdbx_seq_one_letter_code
_entity_poly.pdbx_strand_id
1 'polypeptide(L)'
;MSISHIGKTRFKIYGALLLVDIIVLGLSGHINQFQEFYYKADLIPFGLALATAIWLSVMILLDVKSRNAATAKPAFELTWLGIMTLLWLGFNAFSTNRWRSIGWSVCKTIPHDAQYAAYRTWCTEVQAIRAFIWIEWVLLLLAFIHLLRWTLRQQSDGRTDIWSTSFSRFEEGQAQAGPIAGTGRAQSEFLQWEKFDRVQQPSRLNNNNTPTDPFQSEPAMTYPVEPVQSRDSSVPPMGTAYGRAQQAQRQQQPQAYDNGYAAYQTNGTQYAQGYPQYGGQSSNQYGSSAHGY
;
A
#
# COMPACT_ATOMS: atom_id res chain seq x y z
N MET A 1 9.53 0.78 -31.40
CA MET A 1 10.10 1.47 -30.22
C MET A 1 10.94 0.47 -29.45
N SER A 2 12.22 0.75 -29.27
CA SER A 2 13.09 -0.08 -28.43
C SER A 2 12.77 0.21 -26.96
N ILE A 3 12.21 -0.79 -26.24
CA ILE A 3 12.01 -0.68 -24.80
C ILE A 3 13.39 -0.71 -24.13
N SER A 4 13.65 0.25 -23.24
CA SER A 4 14.89 0.31 -22.45
C SER A 4 15.09 -0.97 -21.62
N HIS A 5 16.34 -1.31 -21.31
CA HIS A 5 16.64 -2.50 -20.50
C HIS A 5 15.94 -2.44 -19.12
N ILE A 6 15.87 -1.25 -18.52
CA ILE A 6 15.16 -1.01 -17.27
C ILE A 6 13.64 -1.20 -17.43
N GLY A 7 13.05 -0.69 -18.52
CA GLY A 7 11.63 -0.88 -18.81
C GLY A 7 11.25 -2.35 -18.99
N LYS A 8 12.11 -3.14 -19.65
CA LYS A 8 11.92 -4.61 -19.77
C LYS A 8 11.98 -5.31 -18.42
N THR A 9 12.90 -4.91 -17.55
CA THR A 9 13.05 -5.48 -16.20
C THR A 9 11.83 -5.16 -15.35
N ARG A 10 11.37 -3.90 -15.36
CA ARG A 10 10.16 -3.46 -14.67
C ARG A 10 8.91 -4.21 -15.15
N PHE A 11 8.73 -4.36 -16.45
CA PHE A 11 7.61 -5.11 -17.02
C PHE A 11 7.59 -6.57 -16.56
N LYS A 12 8.76 -7.22 -16.49
CA LYS A 12 8.88 -8.59 -15.95
C LYS A 12 8.49 -8.67 -14.47
N ILE A 13 8.95 -7.71 -13.66
CA ILE A 13 8.63 -7.64 -12.23
C ILE A 13 7.13 -7.46 -12.03
N TYR A 14 6.50 -6.52 -12.74
CA TYR A 14 5.05 -6.29 -12.64
C TYR A 14 4.23 -7.44 -13.21
N GLY A 15 4.69 -8.10 -14.28
CA GLY A 15 4.05 -9.31 -14.79
C GLY A 15 4.10 -10.47 -13.78
N ALA A 16 5.23 -10.63 -13.08
CA ALA A 16 5.36 -11.64 -12.03
C ALA A 16 4.47 -11.33 -10.82
N LEU A 17 4.42 -10.08 -10.38
CA LEU A 17 3.50 -9.61 -9.33
C LEU A 17 2.05 -9.86 -9.71
N LEU A 18 1.63 -9.43 -10.90
CA LEU A 18 0.25 -9.63 -11.37
C LEU A 18 -0.13 -11.12 -11.45
N LEU A 19 0.79 -11.99 -11.85
CA LEU A 19 0.56 -13.43 -11.88
C LEU A 19 0.33 -14.00 -10.47
N VAL A 20 1.18 -13.65 -9.51
CA VAL A 20 1.06 -14.12 -8.12
C VAL A 20 -0.21 -13.56 -7.47
N ASP A 21 -0.51 -12.29 -7.73
CA ASP A 21 -1.71 -11.63 -7.24
C ASP A 21 -3.01 -12.27 -7.78
N ILE A 22 -3.05 -12.67 -9.06
CA ILE A 22 -4.18 -13.45 -9.63
C ILE A 22 -4.33 -14.80 -8.92
N ILE A 23 -3.24 -15.48 -8.59
CA ILE A 23 -3.28 -16.74 -7.83
C ILE A 23 -3.86 -16.49 -6.43
N VAL A 24 -3.41 -15.44 -5.74
CA VAL A 24 -3.95 -15.05 -4.43
C VAL A 24 -5.43 -14.71 -4.54
N LEU A 25 -5.86 -13.97 -5.56
CA LEU A 25 -7.25 -13.61 -5.80
C LEU A 25 -8.14 -14.85 -6.00
N GLY A 26 -7.67 -15.82 -6.80
CA GLY A 26 -8.38 -17.08 -7.05
C GLY A 26 -8.53 -17.93 -5.79
N LEU A 27 -7.43 -18.15 -5.05
CA LEU A 27 -7.45 -18.92 -3.80
C LEU A 27 -8.32 -18.22 -2.74
N SER A 28 -8.22 -16.90 -2.62
CA SER A 28 -9.03 -16.12 -1.68
C SER A 28 -10.51 -16.19 -2.03
N GLY A 29 -10.87 -16.14 -3.31
CA GLY A 29 -12.24 -16.24 -3.77
C GLY A 29 -12.88 -17.59 -3.42
N HIS A 30 -12.15 -18.68 -3.67
CA HIS A 30 -12.63 -20.03 -3.37
C HIS A 30 -12.79 -20.27 -1.85
N ILE A 31 -11.82 -19.83 -1.04
CA ILE A 31 -11.91 -19.94 0.43
C ILE A 31 -13.10 -19.12 0.97
N ASN A 32 -13.31 -17.91 0.47
CA ASN A 32 -14.44 -17.07 0.89
C ASN A 32 -15.80 -17.67 0.49
N GLN A 33 -15.88 -18.38 -0.63
CA GLN A 33 -17.07 -19.11 -1.04
C GLN A 33 -17.44 -20.21 -0.02
N PHE A 34 -16.46 -20.94 0.51
CA PHE A 34 -16.70 -21.95 1.56
C PHE A 34 -17.21 -21.36 2.88
N GLN A 35 -16.89 -20.11 3.16
CA GLN A 35 -17.31 -19.42 4.39
C GLN A 35 -18.61 -18.62 4.20
N GLU A 36 -19.25 -18.73 3.02
CA GLU A 36 -20.42 -17.96 2.61
C GLU A 36 -20.27 -16.45 2.87
N PHE A 37 -19.03 -15.94 2.79
CA PHE A 37 -18.67 -14.54 3.08
C PHE A 37 -19.10 -14.02 4.48
N TYR A 38 -19.41 -14.88 5.45
CA TYR A 38 -19.85 -14.46 6.78
C TYR A 38 -18.78 -13.68 7.55
N TYR A 39 -17.50 -14.00 7.33
CA TYR A 39 -16.39 -13.36 8.02
C TYR A 39 -15.78 -12.24 7.17
N LYS A 40 -16.17 -10.99 7.46
CA LYS A 40 -15.60 -9.78 6.83
C LYS A 40 -14.07 -9.68 6.91
N ALA A 41 -13.45 -10.35 7.89
CA ALA A 41 -12.00 -10.37 8.05
C ALA A 41 -11.28 -11.19 6.96
N ASP A 42 -11.92 -12.27 6.46
CA ASP A 42 -11.32 -13.16 5.44
C ASP A 42 -11.49 -12.60 4.01
N LEU A 43 -12.28 -11.54 3.85
CA LEU A 43 -12.39 -10.71 2.63
C LEU A 43 -11.21 -9.76 2.43
N ILE A 44 -10.37 -9.55 3.45
CA ILE A 44 -9.27 -8.59 3.38
C ILE A 44 -8.22 -9.00 2.34
N PRO A 45 -7.66 -10.24 2.34
CA PRO A 45 -6.72 -10.67 1.31
C PRO A 45 -7.32 -10.59 -0.11
N PHE A 46 -8.60 -10.94 -0.25
CA PHE A 46 -9.31 -10.84 -1.52
C PHE A 46 -9.41 -9.40 -2.01
N GLY A 47 -9.85 -8.47 -1.14
CA GLY A 47 -9.98 -7.06 -1.50
C GLY A 47 -8.64 -6.38 -1.78
N LEU A 48 -7.60 -6.72 -1.01
CA LEU A 48 -6.26 -6.19 -1.21
C LEU A 48 -5.63 -6.71 -2.51
N ALA A 49 -5.81 -8.00 -2.83
CA ALA A 49 -5.40 -8.57 -4.10
C ALA A 49 -6.13 -7.90 -5.26
N LEU A 50 -7.46 -7.77 -5.20
CA LEU A 50 -8.24 -7.11 -6.24
C LEU A 50 -7.78 -5.66 -6.49
N ALA A 51 -7.54 -4.89 -5.43
CA ALA A 51 -7.04 -3.53 -5.55
C ALA A 51 -5.63 -3.48 -6.17
N THR A 52 -4.77 -4.44 -5.81
CA THR A 52 -3.42 -4.58 -6.36
C THR A 52 -3.46 -4.95 -7.85
N ALA A 53 -4.30 -5.91 -8.25
CA ALA A 53 -4.51 -6.32 -9.64
C ALA A 53 -4.96 -5.15 -10.52
N ILE A 54 -5.97 -4.39 -10.06
CA ILE A 54 -6.48 -3.22 -10.79
C ILE A 54 -5.37 -2.18 -10.95
N TRP A 55 -4.67 -1.86 -9.86
CA TRP A 55 -3.59 -0.89 -9.90
C TRP A 55 -2.45 -1.31 -10.83
N LEU A 56 -1.95 -2.55 -10.72
CA LEU A 56 -0.90 -3.10 -11.59
C LEU A 56 -1.34 -3.09 -13.06
N SER A 57 -2.58 -3.48 -13.33
CA SER A 57 -3.14 -3.48 -14.68
C SER A 57 -3.19 -2.06 -15.25
N VAL A 58 -3.63 -1.07 -14.46
CA VAL A 58 -3.62 0.34 -14.86
C VAL A 58 -2.20 0.83 -15.12
N MET A 59 -1.22 0.49 -14.28
CA MET A 59 0.17 0.88 -14.49
C MET A 59 0.75 0.28 -15.77
N ILE A 60 0.56 -1.01 -16.00
CA ILE A 60 1.02 -1.69 -17.22
C ILE A 60 0.36 -1.06 -18.46
N LEU A 61 -0.94 -0.77 -18.41
CA LEU A 61 -1.65 -0.13 -19.52
C LEU A 61 -1.17 1.31 -19.77
N LEU A 62 -0.93 2.08 -18.71
CA LEU A 62 -0.42 3.45 -18.81
C LEU A 62 1.02 3.47 -19.32
N ASP A 63 1.86 2.50 -18.95
CA ASP A 63 3.22 2.39 -19.49
C ASP A 63 3.22 2.10 -20.99
N VAL A 64 2.27 1.29 -21.47
CA VAL A 64 2.15 0.96 -22.90
C VAL A 64 1.55 2.11 -23.71
N LYS A 65 0.52 2.78 -23.17
CA LYS A 65 -0.24 3.80 -23.91
C LYS A 65 0.30 5.22 -23.73
N SER A 66 0.76 5.57 -22.54
CA SER A 66 1.09 6.95 -22.21
C SER A 66 2.57 7.21 -22.33
N ARG A 67 2.88 8.11 -23.26
CA ARG A 67 4.22 8.65 -23.43
C ARG A 67 4.61 9.64 -22.33
N ASN A 68 3.68 10.16 -21.53
CA ASN A 68 3.97 11.18 -20.49
C ASN A 68 3.00 11.10 -19.30
N ALA A 69 2.72 9.90 -18.79
CA ALA A 69 1.85 9.77 -17.63
C ALA A 69 2.58 10.23 -16.37
N ALA A 70 1.91 11.04 -15.55
CA ALA A 70 2.40 11.41 -14.22
C ALA A 70 2.60 10.17 -13.32
N THR A 71 1.86 9.09 -13.58
CA THR A 71 1.97 7.83 -12.86
C THR A 71 3.27 7.07 -13.14
N ALA A 72 3.93 7.36 -14.26
CA ALA A 72 5.19 6.72 -14.64
C ALA A 72 6.42 7.46 -14.11
N LYS A 73 6.22 8.43 -13.20
CA LYS A 73 7.29 9.17 -12.52
C LYS A 73 7.78 8.36 -11.32
N PRO A 74 9.10 8.32 -11.06
CA PRO A 74 9.67 7.56 -9.94
C PRO A 74 9.08 7.87 -8.58
N ALA A 75 8.81 9.14 -8.28
CA ALA A 75 8.25 9.54 -7.00
C ALA A 75 6.87 8.92 -6.74
N PHE A 76 6.01 8.90 -7.76
CA PHE A 76 4.67 8.32 -7.64
C PHE A 76 4.73 6.82 -7.43
N GLU A 77 5.53 6.12 -8.25
CA GLU A 77 5.68 4.67 -8.17
C GLU A 77 6.30 4.21 -6.86
N LEU A 78 7.37 4.87 -6.40
CA LEU A 78 8.00 4.55 -5.11
C LEU A 78 7.03 4.76 -3.95
N THR A 79 6.28 5.87 -3.97
CA THR A 79 5.30 6.16 -2.92
C THR A 79 4.22 5.07 -2.89
N TRP A 80 3.68 4.71 -4.04
CA TRP A 80 2.61 3.72 -4.11
C TRP A 80 3.07 2.29 -3.80
N LEU A 81 4.23 1.87 -4.35
CA LEU A 81 4.83 0.58 -4.01
C LEU A 81 5.17 0.50 -2.52
N GLY A 82 5.63 1.59 -1.91
CA GLY A 82 5.89 1.67 -0.48
C GLY A 82 4.60 1.48 0.34
N ILE A 83 3.53 2.19 0.00
CA ILE A 83 2.21 2.04 0.65
C ILE A 83 1.70 0.60 0.50
N MET A 84 1.74 0.04 -0.71
CA MET A 84 1.29 -1.34 -0.95
C MET A 84 2.12 -2.35 -0.17
N THR A 85 3.45 -2.20 -0.13
CA THR A 85 4.33 -3.07 0.65
C THR A 85 3.99 -3.05 2.15
N LEU A 86 3.69 -1.88 2.71
CA LEU A 86 3.30 -1.75 4.12
C LEU A 86 1.90 -2.32 4.41
N LEU A 87 0.93 -2.07 3.52
CA LEU A 87 -0.41 -2.65 3.65
C LEU A 87 -0.35 -4.17 3.60
N TRP A 88 0.33 -4.75 2.61
CA TRP A 88 0.54 -6.18 2.53
C TRP A 88 1.25 -6.72 3.77
N LEU A 89 2.31 -6.07 4.27
CA LEU A 89 2.97 -6.52 5.51
C LEU A 89 1.99 -6.60 6.71
N GLY A 90 1.21 -5.54 6.92
CA GLY A 90 0.28 -5.46 8.05
C GLY A 90 -0.83 -6.50 7.97
N PHE A 91 -1.45 -6.65 6.80
CA PHE A 91 -2.51 -7.64 6.58
C PHE A 91 -1.99 -9.08 6.61
N ASN A 92 -0.77 -9.32 6.11
CA ASN A 92 -0.14 -10.63 6.16
C ASN A 92 0.14 -11.06 7.60
N ALA A 93 0.62 -10.13 8.43
CA ALA A 93 0.83 -10.37 9.86
C ALA A 93 -0.49 -10.69 10.57
N PHE A 94 -1.55 -9.93 10.27
CA PHE A 94 -2.89 -10.15 10.82
C PHE A 94 -3.46 -11.53 10.42
N SER A 95 -3.48 -11.84 9.13
CA SER A 95 -4.01 -13.12 8.60
C SER A 95 -3.20 -14.32 9.10
N THR A 96 -1.86 -14.19 9.16
CA THR A 96 -0.99 -15.25 9.69
C THR A 96 -1.27 -15.54 11.16
N ASN A 97 -1.52 -14.50 11.98
CA ASN A 97 -1.88 -14.69 13.38
C ASN A 97 -3.25 -15.37 13.54
N ARG A 98 -4.23 -15.02 12.70
CA ARG A 98 -5.57 -15.66 12.68
C ARG A 98 -5.49 -17.15 12.34
N TRP A 99 -4.66 -17.52 11.37
CA TRP A 99 -4.50 -18.92 10.93
C TRP A 99 -3.42 -19.69 11.68
N ARG A 100 -2.91 -19.17 12.81
CA ARG A 100 -1.81 -19.81 13.54
C ARG A 100 -2.11 -21.24 14.00
N SER A 101 -3.39 -21.55 14.27
CA SER A 101 -3.86 -22.86 14.72
C SER A 101 -4.00 -23.86 13.57
N ILE A 102 -4.12 -23.38 12.34
CA ILE A 102 -4.25 -24.22 11.15
C ILE A 102 -2.82 -24.56 10.71
N GLY A 103 -2.26 -25.61 11.30
CA GLY A 103 -0.93 -26.14 10.96
C GLY A 103 -0.98 -27.22 9.89
N TRP A 104 0.17 -27.49 9.26
CA TRP A 104 0.33 -28.57 8.27
C TRP A 104 -0.02 -29.96 8.82
N SER A 105 0.23 -30.20 10.11
CA SER A 105 -0.11 -31.44 10.79
C SER A 105 -1.63 -31.65 10.88
N VAL A 106 -2.39 -30.58 11.16
CA VAL A 106 -3.85 -30.64 11.33
C VAL A 106 -4.53 -31.02 10.02
N CYS A 107 -4.07 -30.49 8.89
CA CYS A 107 -4.65 -30.85 7.58
C CYS A 107 -4.44 -32.34 7.24
N LYS A 108 -3.36 -32.95 7.73
CA LYS A 108 -3.05 -34.38 7.51
C LYS A 108 -3.85 -35.33 8.39
N THR A 109 -4.31 -34.86 9.56
CA THR A 109 -5.11 -35.68 10.48
C THR A 109 -6.57 -35.80 10.08
N ILE A 110 -7.02 -35.02 9.09
CA ILE A 110 -8.40 -35.08 8.58
C ILE A 110 -8.61 -36.46 7.90
N PRO A 111 -9.61 -37.26 8.33
CA PRO A 111 -9.87 -38.59 7.75
C PRO A 111 -10.05 -38.54 6.24
N HIS A 112 -9.66 -39.62 5.54
CA HIS A 112 -9.71 -39.71 4.07
C HIS A 112 -11.10 -39.97 3.47
N ASP A 113 -12.14 -40.04 4.31
CA ASP A 113 -13.52 -40.30 3.89
C ASP A 113 -14.03 -39.24 2.90
N ALA A 114 -14.97 -39.66 2.03
CA ALA A 114 -15.58 -38.80 1.03
C ALA A 114 -16.30 -37.58 1.64
N GLN A 115 -16.88 -37.75 2.85
CA GLN A 115 -17.58 -36.70 3.60
C GLN A 115 -16.68 -35.52 4.00
N TYR A 116 -15.37 -35.72 4.15
CA TYR A 116 -14.42 -34.68 4.56
C TYR A 116 -13.55 -34.15 3.41
N ALA A 117 -13.83 -34.55 2.17
CA ALA A 117 -13.02 -34.14 1.02
C ALA A 117 -12.94 -32.62 0.86
N ALA A 118 -14.07 -31.91 0.99
CA ALA A 118 -14.12 -30.45 0.91
C ALA A 118 -13.28 -29.76 2.00
N TYR A 119 -13.33 -30.28 3.23
CA TYR A 119 -12.58 -29.72 4.36
C TYR A 119 -11.06 -29.89 4.17
N ARG A 120 -10.62 -31.02 3.59
CA ARG A 120 -9.21 -31.22 3.22
C ARG A 120 -8.75 -30.20 2.19
N THR A 121 -9.53 -30.03 1.11
CA THR A 121 -9.25 -29.04 0.07
C THR A 121 -9.13 -27.64 0.66
N TRP A 122 -10.12 -27.21 1.45
CA TRP A 122 -10.09 -25.93 2.16
C TRP A 122 -8.84 -25.78 3.04
N CYS A 123 -8.49 -26.79 3.84
CA CYS A 123 -7.32 -26.74 4.71
C CYS A 123 -6.02 -26.57 3.90
N THR A 124 -5.89 -27.32 2.78
CA THR A 124 -4.72 -27.20 1.90
C THR A 124 -4.64 -25.85 1.19
N GLU A 125 -5.76 -25.28 0.78
CA GLU A 125 -5.83 -23.98 0.14
C GLU A 125 -5.49 -22.84 1.10
N VAL A 126 -5.93 -22.93 2.37
CA VAL A 126 -5.55 -21.98 3.43
C VAL A 126 -4.03 -22.00 3.68
N GLN A 127 -3.37 -23.15 3.54
CA GLN A 127 -1.90 -23.20 3.59
C GLN A 127 -1.26 -22.57 2.36
N ALA A 128 -1.80 -22.86 1.17
CA ALA A 128 -1.29 -22.31 -0.08
C ALA A 128 -1.39 -20.78 -0.09
N ILE A 129 -2.57 -20.22 0.20
CA ILE A 129 -2.80 -18.77 0.24
C ILE A 129 -1.88 -18.10 1.26
N ARG A 130 -1.67 -18.71 2.45
CA ARG A 130 -0.74 -18.17 3.45
C ARG A 130 0.67 -18.02 2.87
N ALA A 131 1.16 -19.00 2.12
CA ALA A 131 2.47 -18.92 1.49
C ALA A 131 2.50 -17.86 0.37
N PHE A 132 1.52 -17.87 -0.54
CA PHE A 132 1.47 -16.94 -1.68
C PHE A 132 1.35 -15.48 -1.25
N ILE A 133 0.58 -15.20 -0.19
CA ILE A 133 0.45 -13.86 0.40
C ILE A 133 1.82 -13.32 0.86
N TRP A 134 2.65 -14.16 1.49
CA TRP A 134 4.01 -13.75 1.88
C TRP A 134 4.95 -13.60 0.69
N ILE A 135 4.82 -14.46 -0.33
CA ILE A 135 5.58 -14.33 -1.59
C ILE A 135 5.25 -13.00 -2.29
N GLU A 136 3.96 -12.64 -2.38
CA GLU A 136 3.50 -11.38 -2.96
C GLU A 136 4.14 -10.17 -2.25
N TRP A 137 4.12 -10.17 -0.90
CA TRP A 137 4.78 -9.13 -0.12
C TRP A 137 6.29 -9.06 -0.39
N VAL A 138 6.99 -10.20 -0.46
CA VAL A 138 8.43 -10.23 -0.79
C VAL A 138 8.67 -9.64 -2.18
N LEU A 139 7.85 -9.99 -3.18
CA LEU A 139 7.98 -9.46 -4.54
C LEU A 139 7.76 -7.95 -4.57
N LEU A 140 6.75 -7.43 -3.86
CA LEU A 140 6.51 -5.99 -3.74
C LEU A 140 7.68 -5.26 -3.08
N LEU A 141 8.20 -5.83 -1.98
CA LEU A 141 9.36 -5.27 -1.28
C LEU A 141 10.61 -5.27 -2.17
N LEU A 142 10.87 -6.36 -2.90
CA LEU A 142 11.99 -6.44 -3.83
C LEU A 142 11.84 -5.45 -4.98
N ALA A 143 10.62 -5.29 -5.52
CA ALA A 143 10.33 -4.28 -6.54
C ALA A 143 10.59 -2.86 -6.02
N PHE A 144 10.12 -2.55 -4.79
CA PHE A 144 10.36 -1.27 -4.13
C PHE A 144 11.86 -1.01 -3.91
N ILE A 145 12.60 -1.95 -3.32
CA ILE A 145 14.04 -1.82 -3.07
C ILE A 145 14.81 -1.68 -4.38
N HIS A 146 14.45 -2.46 -5.40
CA HIS A 146 15.09 -2.37 -6.71
C HIS A 146 14.93 -0.98 -7.32
N LEU A 147 13.69 -0.47 -7.33
CA LEU A 147 13.38 0.86 -7.86
C LEU A 147 14.09 1.96 -7.07
N LEU A 148 14.06 1.87 -5.73
CA LEU A 148 14.69 2.84 -4.84
C LEU A 148 16.21 2.86 -5.02
N ARG A 149 16.85 1.69 -5.09
CA ARG A 149 18.30 1.61 -5.33
C ARG A 149 18.67 2.19 -6.69
N TRP A 150 17.85 1.95 -7.71
CA TRP A 150 18.10 2.50 -9.03
C TRP A 150 17.97 4.02 -9.04
N THR A 151 16.90 4.58 -8.45
CA THR A 151 16.70 6.03 -8.40
C THR A 151 17.77 6.75 -7.60
N LEU A 152 18.17 6.19 -6.45
CA LEU A 152 19.24 6.76 -5.62
C LEU A 152 20.59 6.74 -6.33
N ARG A 153 20.91 5.68 -7.09
CA ARG A 153 22.14 5.62 -7.90
C ARG A 153 22.19 6.71 -8.97
N GLN A 154 21.10 6.88 -9.72
CA GLN A 154 21.04 7.92 -10.75
C GLN A 154 21.11 9.33 -10.13
N GLN A 155 20.51 9.52 -8.95
CA GLN A 155 20.62 10.77 -8.22
C GLN A 155 22.07 11.02 -7.73
N SER A 156 22.78 10.00 -7.25
CA SER A 156 24.19 10.13 -6.85
C SER A 156 25.11 10.44 -8.04
N ASP A 157 24.72 10.04 -9.24
CA ASP A 157 25.42 10.35 -10.49
C ASP A 157 25.13 11.78 -11.00
N GLY A 158 24.40 12.60 -10.23
CA GLY A 158 24.10 14.01 -10.56
C GLY A 158 22.92 14.20 -11.51
N ARG A 159 22.16 13.15 -11.82
CA ARG A 159 21.00 13.20 -12.73
C ARG A 159 19.73 13.56 -11.97
N THR A 160 19.50 14.85 -11.78
CA THR A 160 18.32 15.36 -11.05
C THR A 160 17.01 15.27 -11.85
N ASP A 161 17.12 15.16 -13.17
CA ASP A 161 16.02 15.02 -14.13
C ASP A 161 15.28 13.67 -14.01
N ILE A 162 15.85 12.70 -13.29
CA ILE A 162 15.21 11.41 -13.03
C ILE A 162 13.83 11.58 -12.37
N TRP A 163 13.67 12.54 -11.47
CA TRP A 163 12.43 12.72 -10.70
C TRP A 163 11.29 13.30 -11.56
N SER A 164 11.63 14.02 -12.62
CA SER A 164 10.66 14.61 -13.55
C SER A 164 10.40 13.73 -14.76
N THR A 165 11.35 12.86 -15.12
CA THR A 165 11.32 12.03 -16.33
C THR A 165 10.67 10.67 -16.07
N SER A 166 9.85 10.21 -17.02
CA SER A 166 9.24 8.87 -16.95
C SER A 166 10.27 7.77 -17.23
N PHE A 167 10.22 6.66 -16.47
CA PHE A 167 11.17 5.53 -16.61
C PHE A 167 11.20 4.92 -18.02
N SER A 168 10.08 4.96 -18.75
CA SER A 168 10.01 4.39 -20.10
C SER A 168 10.89 5.12 -21.11
N ARG A 169 11.25 6.37 -20.82
CA ARG A 169 12.05 7.26 -21.69
C ARG A 169 13.48 7.48 -21.21
N PHE A 170 13.84 6.95 -20.05
CA PHE A 170 15.17 7.15 -19.53
C PHE A 170 16.19 6.40 -20.40
N GLU A 171 16.93 7.13 -21.24
CA GLU A 171 18.02 6.60 -22.05
C GLU A 171 19.34 6.74 -21.27
N GLU A 172 19.84 5.61 -20.79
CA GLU A 172 21.11 5.50 -20.08
C GLU A 172 22.27 5.74 -21.07
N GLY A 173 22.55 6.99 -21.40
CA GLY A 173 23.62 7.34 -22.35
C GLY A 173 23.46 8.70 -23.03
N GLN A 174 22.25 9.23 -23.13
CA GLN A 174 22.05 10.64 -23.44
C GLN A 174 22.20 11.47 -22.16
N ALA A 175 23.38 11.41 -21.53
CA ALA A 175 23.80 12.56 -20.76
C ALA A 175 23.70 13.73 -21.74
N GLN A 176 22.80 14.68 -21.47
CA GLN A 176 22.61 15.83 -22.32
C GLN A 176 23.95 16.57 -22.41
N ALA A 177 24.79 16.19 -23.37
CA ALA A 177 25.73 17.06 -24.05
C ALA A 177 24.93 18.03 -24.95
N GLY A 178 23.73 18.43 -24.50
CA GLY A 178 23.20 19.71 -24.90
C GLY A 178 24.26 20.72 -24.46
N PRO A 179 24.63 21.67 -25.33
CA PRO A 179 25.65 22.64 -25.01
C PRO A 179 25.20 23.34 -23.73
N ILE A 180 25.89 23.02 -22.63
CA ILE A 180 25.96 23.89 -21.45
C ILE A 180 26.74 25.10 -21.95
N ALA A 181 26.09 25.92 -22.77
CA ALA A 181 26.47 27.30 -22.99
C ALA A 181 26.36 27.92 -21.60
N GLY A 182 27.52 28.16 -21.01
CA GLY A 182 27.65 28.67 -19.66
C GLY A 182 26.87 29.96 -19.48
N THR A 183 25.70 29.83 -18.87
CA THR A 183 25.08 30.84 -18.01
C THR A 183 24.39 30.01 -16.93
N GLY A 184 25.12 29.43 -15.98
CA GLY A 184 25.59 30.17 -14.83
C GLY A 184 24.45 30.26 -13.81
N ARG A 185 24.58 29.51 -12.70
CA ARG A 185 23.82 29.66 -11.44
C ARG A 185 22.29 29.65 -11.54
N ALA A 186 21.70 28.59 -10.99
CA ALA A 186 20.79 28.69 -9.83
C ALA A 186 20.11 30.07 -9.60
N GLN A 187 19.27 30.51 -10.52
CA GLN A 187 18.24 31.50 -10.25
C GLN A 187 16.89 30.82 -10.47
N SER A 188 16.36 30.27 -9.37
CA SER A 188 15.00 30.54 -8.92
C SER A 188 14.05 31.12 -9.98
N GLU A 189 13.47 30.28 -10.85
CA GLU A 189 12.32 30.65 -11.69
C GLU A 189 11.04 30.90 -10.87
N PHE A 190 11.05 30.61 -9.56
CA PHE A 190 9.97 30.98 -8.64
C PHE A 190 9.85 32.50 -8.41
N LEU A 191 10.76 33.32 -8.94
CA LEU A 191 10.69 34.80 -8.93
C LEU A 191 10.44 35.42 -10.32
N GLN A 192 10.05 34.66 -11.34
CA GLN A 192 9.79 35.24 -12.67
C GLN A 192 8.38 35.86 -12.84
N TRP A 193 7.46 35.65 -11.91
CA TRP A 193 6.13 36.30 -11.96
C TRP A 193 6.17 37.79 -11.58
N GLU A 194 7.29 38.31 -11.09
CA GLU A 194 7.41 39.72 -10.66
C GLU A 194 7.96 40.65 -11.75
N LYS A 195 8.16 40.18 -12.99
CA LYS A 195 8.76 41.00 -14.07
C LYS A 195 7.78 41.44 -15.17
N PHE A 196 6.47 41.42 -14.90
CA PHE A 196 5.46 41.95 -15.84
C PHE A 196 5.15 43.45 -15.69
N ASP A 197 5.77 44.18 -14.76
CA ASP A 197 5.54 45.62 -14.59
C ASP A 197 6.76 46.50 -14.91
N ARG A 198 7.48 46.22 -16.01
CA ARG A 198 8.40 47.23 -16.57
C ARG A 198 8.12 47.55 -18.04
N VAL A 199 7.13 48.44 -18.18
CA VAL A 199 7.19 49.68 -18.96
C VAL A 199 7.79 49.56 -20.36
N GLN A 200 6.89 49.50 -21.32
CA GLN A 200 7.12 49.93 -22.69
C GLN A 200 7.29 51.46 -22.69
N GLN A 201 8.52 51.96 -22.76
CA GLN A 201 8.80 53.37 -23.11
C GLN A 201 9.94 53.46 -24.12
N PRO A 202 9.64 53.90 -25.35
CA PRO A 202 10.62 54.56 -26.19
C PRO A 202 10.40 56.08 -26.20
N SER A 203 11.43 56.77 -25.67
CA SER A 203 12.18 57.84 -26.34
C SER A 203 11.48 59.19 -26.59
N ARG A 204 11.66 60.13 -25.65
CA ARG A 204 11.71 61.57 -25.93
C ARG A 204 13.14 62.11 -25.90
N LEU A 205 13.43 62.97 -26.88
CA LEU A 205 14.64 63.75 -27.08
C LEU A 205 15.06 64.63 -25.89
N ASN A 206 16.36 64.93 -25.90
CA ASN A 206 16.96 66.28 -25.81
C ASN A 206 17.77 66.64 -24.54
N ASN A 207 19.00 67.08 -24.85
CA ASN A 207 19.79 68.18 -24.30
C ASN A 207 20.17 68.30 -22.81
N ASN A 208 21.47 68.65 -22.70
CA ASN A 208 22.10 69.61 -21.81
C ASN A 208 22.32 69.27 -20.33
N ASN A 209 23.61 69.27 -20.02
CA ASN A 209 24.27 69.96 -18.92
C ASN A 209 23.80 69.72 -17.48
N THR A 210 24.79 69.31 -16.70
CA THR A 210 25.24 69.86 -15.40
C THR A 210 25.21 68.83 -14.25
N PRO A 211 26.30 68.73 -13.46
CA PRO A 211 26.47 67.74 -12.40
C PRO A 211 26.09 68.29 -11.02
N THR A 212 25.69 67.42 -10.08
CA THR A 212 26.06 67.43 -8.64
C THR A 212 25.33 66.34 -7.84
N ASP A 213 26.08 65.77 -6.89
CA ASP A 213 25.80 64.87 -5.74
C ASP A 213 24.48 65.09 -4.94
N PRO A 214 24.19 64.38 -3.81
CA PRO A 214 24.85 63.24 -3.14
C PRO A 214 23.90 62.09 -2.71
N PHE A 215 24.52 61.00 -2.23
CA PHE A 215 24.09 60.11 -1.14
C PHE A 215 22.66 60.28 -0.58
N GLN A 216 21.85 59.22 -0.67
CA GLN A 216 20.76 58.96 0.25
C GLN A 216 20.69 57.46 0.58
N SER A 217 21.16 57.13 1.79
CA SER A 217 21.08 55.82 2.42
C SER A 217 19.63 55.46 2.78
N GLU A 218 19.10 54.38 2.23
CA GLU A 218 17.82 53.81 2.67
C GLU A 218 17.96 53.08 4.02
N PRO A 219 16.98 53.21 4.92
CA PRO A 219 17.02 52.65 6.26
C PRO A 219 16.75 51.13 6.25
N ALA A 220 17.53 50.41 7.06
CA ALA A 220 17.35 49.00 7.34
C ALA A 220 15.98 48.74 7.98
N MET A 221 15.18 47.90 7.32
CA MET A 221 13.88 47.46 7.80
C MET A 221 14.09 46.36 8.85
N THR A 222 14.01 46.75 10.12
CA THR A 222 14.04 45.85 11.28
C THR A 222 12.72 45.08 11.36
N TYR A 223 12.76 43.76 11.18
CA TYR A 223 11.62 42.90 11.45
C TYR A 223 11.46 42.67 12.96
N PRO A 224 10.22 42.65 13.50
CA PRO A 224 9.98 42.37 14.91
C PRO A 224 10.30 40.90 15.21
N VAL A 225 11.17 40.68 16.19
CA VAL A 225 11.41 39.36 16.80
C VAL A 225 10.24 39.07 17.73
N GLU A 226 9.44 38.07 17.40
CA GLU A 226 8.38 37.55 18.27
C GLU A 226 8.99 36.90 19.53
N PRO A 227 8.48 37.20 20.74
CA PRO A 227 8.97 36.58 21.95
C PRO A 227 8.59 35.10 22.00
N VAL A 228 9.62 34.25 22.12
CA VAL A 228 9.49 32.82 22.38
C VAL A 228 8.79 32.62 23.71
N GLN A 229 7.52 32.24 23.66
CA GLN A 229 6.70 31.90 24.81
C GLN A 229 7.22 30.57 25.38
N SER A 230 7.85 30.66 26.55
CA SER A 230 8.30 29.54 27.37
C SER A 230 7.11 28.64 27.71
N ARG A 231 7.01 27.52 26.99
CA ARG A 231 5.99 26.49 27.19
C ARG A 231 6.37 25.68 28.43
N ASP A 232 5.63 25.90 29.51
CA ASP A 232 5.72 25.14 30.76
C ASP A 232 5.66 23.63 30.47
N SER A 233 6.75 22.95 30.79
CA SER A 233 6.90 21.52 30.68
C SER A 233 6.36 20.86 31.94
N SER A 234 5.04 20.72 32.01
CA SER A 234 4.38 19.75 32.89
C SER A 234 4.04 18.51 32.06
N VAL A 235 5.06 17.67 31.84
CA VAL A 235 4.90 16.35 31.23
C VAL A 235 4.40 15.37 32.31
N PRO A 236 3.15 14.89 32.27
CA PRO A 236 2.74 13.79 33.13
C PRO A 236 3.47 12.50 32.70
N PRO A 237 3.82 11.61 33.65
CA PRO A 237 4.53 10.37 33.34
C PRO A 237 3.70 9.49 32.40
N MET A 238 4.16 9.39 31.16
CA MET A 238 3.58 8.57 30.09
C MET A 238 4.00 7.10 30.29
N GLY A 239 3.52 6.50 31.38
CA GLY A 239 3.82 5.11 31.72
C GLY A 239 2.67 4.50 32.50
N THR A 240 1.61 4.07 31.80
CA THR A 240 0.66 3.01 32.24
C THR A 240 -0.57 2.88 31.33
N ALA A 241 -0.89 3.88 30.49
CA ALA A 241 -2.13 3.86 29.70
C ALA A 241 -2.13 2.87 28.52
N TYR A 242 -0.98 2.61 27.88
CA TYR A 242 -0.91 1.68 26.74
C TYR A 242 -1.09 0.21 27.13
N GLY A 243 -0.82 -0.16 28.39
CA GLY A 243 -1.00 -1.54 28.87
C GLY A 243 -2.48 -1.92 29.11
N ARG A 244 -3.31 -0.97 29.57
CA ARG A 244 -4.73 -1.23 29.86
C ARG A 244 -5.62 -1.26 28.61
N ALA A 245 -5.28 -0.50 27.57
CA ALA A 245 -6.04 -0.54 26.31
C ALA A 245 -5.87 -1.90 25.58
N GLN A 246 -4.68 -2.52 25.63
CA GLN A 246 -4.46 -3.86 25.08
C GLN A 246 -5.13 -4.98 25.90
N GLN A 247 -5.25 -4.84 27.22
CA GLN A 247 -5.98 -5.82 28.04
C GLN A 247 -7.50 -5.72 27.89
N ALA A 248 -8.05 -4.51 27.70
CA ALA A 248 -9.48 -4.33 27.46
C ALA A 248 -9.93 -4.88 26.09
N GLN A 249 -9.10 -4.77 25.04
CA GLN A 249 -9.39 -5.39 23.74
C GLN A 249 -9.30 -6.93 23.74
N ARG A 250 -8.51 -7.54 24.64
CA ARG A 250 -8.50 -9.00 24.81
C ARG A 250 -9.76 -9.55 25.48
N GLN A 251 -10.46 -8.76 26.29
CA GLN A 251 -11.68 -9.21 26.97
C GLN A 251 -12.96 -9.07 26.12
N GLN A 252 -12.92 -8.26 25.05
CA GLN A 252 -14.05 -8.12 24.12
C GLN A 252 -13.92 -8.96 22.84
N GLN A 253 -12.83 -9.71 22.65
CA GLN A 253 -12.90 -10.84 21.72
C GLN A 253 -13.79 -11.90 22.37
N PRO A 254 -14.97 -12.22 21.83
CA PRO A 254 -15.78 -13.28 22.36
C PRO A 254 -14.93 -14.55 22.41
N GLN A 255 -14.76 -15.14 23.59
CA GLN A 255 -14.11 -16.44 23.81
C GLN A 255 -14.84 -17.60 23.10
N ALA A 256 -15.75 -17.31 22.17
CA ALA A 256 -16.47 -18.27 21.37
C ALA A 256 -15.60 -19.00 20.33
N TYR A 257 -14.32 -18.65 20.16
CA TYR A 257 -13.48 -19.25 19.12
C TYR A 257 -12.44 -20.28 19.60
N ASP A 258 -12.20 -20.42 20.91
CA ASP A 258 -11.20 -21.38 21.42
C ASP A 258 -11.76 -22.77 21.73
N ASN A 259 -13.09 -22.94 21.76
CA ASN A 259 -13.73 -24.22 22.13
C ASN A 259 -14.33 -24.99 20.93
N GLY A 260 -14.21 -24.51 19.69
CA GLY A 260 -14.85 -25.13 18.52
C GLY A 260 -14.06 -26.26 17.84
N TYR A 261 -12.75 -26.36 18.08
CA TYR A 261 -11.88 -27.29 17.32
C TYR A 261 -11.03 -28.23 18.19
N ALA A 262 -11.18 -28.18 19.52
CA ALA A 262 -10.48 -29.06 20.44
C ALA A 262 -11.43 -30.10 21.05
N ALA A 263 -11.87 -31.08 20.25
CA ALA A 263 -12.44 -32.31 20.78
C ALA A 263 -12.32 -33.49 19.77
N TYR A 264 -11.08 -33.90 19.47
CA TYR A 264 -10.80 -35.31 19.23
C TYR A 264 -10.11 -35.86 20.48
N GLN A 265 -10.90 -36.27 21.48
CA GLN A 265 -10.39 -37.17 22.50
C GLN A 265 -10.58 -38.61 22.02
N THR A 266 -9.47 -39.21 21.61
CA THR A 266 -9.24 -40.65 21.58
C THR A 266 -9.39 -41.21 23.01
N ASN A 267 -10.61 -41.58 23.40
CA ASN A 267 -10.94 -42.63 24.39
C ASN A 267 -12.46 -42.72 24.61
N GLY A 268 -13.18 -43.29 23.66
CA GLY A 268 -14.41 -44.06 23.94
C GLY A 268 -15.70 -43.33 24.35
N THR A 269 -15.74 -42.01 24.55
CA THR A 269 -17.00 -41.29 24.81
C THR A 269 -17.43 -40.42 23.63
N GLN A 270 -18.55 -40.81 23.02
CA GLN A 270 -19.24 -40.05 21.97
C GLN A 270 -19.77 -38.72 22.52
N TYR A 271 -19.40 -37.61 21.90
CA TYR A 271 -20.23 -36.41 21.92
C TYR A 271 -20.73 -36.15 20.50
N ALA A 272 -22.06 -36.15 20.36
CA ALA A 272 -22.72 -35.72 19.15
C ALA A 272 -22.42 -34.23 18.93
N GLN A 273 -21.46 -33.95 18.04
CA GLN A 273 -21.33 -32.63 17.45
C GLN A 273 -22.47 -32.49 16.43
N GLY A 274 -23.55 -31.85 16.87
CA GLY A 274 -24.53 -31.32 15.94
C GLY A 274 -23.85 -30.36 15.00
N TYR A 275 -23.79 -30.71 13.72
CA TYR A 275 -23.63 -29.73 12.66
C TYR A 275 -24.65 -28.62 12.89
N PRO A 276 -24.32 -27.33 12.74
CA PRO A 276 -25.36 -26.35 12.46
C PRO A 276 -25.99 -26.79 11.13
N GLN A 277 -27.14 -27.47 11.22
CA GLN A 277 -28.03 -27.64 10.09
C GLN A 277 -28.44 -26.23 9.65
N TYR A 278 -27.74 -25.68 8.66
CA TYR A 278 -28.25 -24.60 7.83
C TYR A 278 -29.35 -25.17 6.92
N GLY A 279 -30.44 -25.59 7.57
CA GLY A 279 -31.69 -25.94 6.94
C GLY A 279 -32.71 -24.94 7.45
N GLY A 280 -33.04 -23.96 6.61
CA GLY A 280 -34.20 -23.09 6.84
C GLY A 280 -35.48 -23.93 6.82
N GLN A 281 -35.88 -24.47 7.96
CA GLN A 281 -37.22 -24.98 8.15
C GLN A 281 -38.12 -23.83 8.58
N SER A 282 -38.91 -23.38 7.62
CA SER A 282 -40.12 -22.58 7.81
C SER A 282 -40.96 -23.16 8.94
N SER A 283 -41.01 -22.46 10.07
CA SER A 283 -41.92 -22.75 11.18
C SER A 283 -43.32 -22.23 10.84
N ASN A 284 -44.09 -23.04 10.11
CA ASN A 284 -45.55 -22.96 10.08
C ASN A 284 -46.09 -24.29 10.60
N GLN A 285 -46.27 -24.41 11.92
CA GLN A 285 -47.14 -25.43 12.49
C GLN A 285 -47.62 -25.02 13.89
N TYR A 286 -48.61 -24.12 13.94
CA TYR A 286 -49.50 -24.00 15.08
C TYR A 286 -50.49 -25.16 15.02
N GLY A 287 -50.18 -26.26 15.72
CA GLY A 287 -51.11 -27.34 16.02
C GLY A 287 -51.81 -27.05 17.35
N SER A 288 -53.04 -26.53 17.28
CA SER A 288 -53.94 -26.46 18.43
C SER A 288 -54.57 -27.83 18.66
N SER A 289 -54.29 -28.44 19.81
CA SER A 289 -55.02 -29.60 20.33
C SER A 289 -55.32 -29.32 21.79
N ALA A 290 -56.55 -28.87 22.06
CA ALA A 290 -57.08 -28.76 23.41
C ALA A 290 -58.16 -29.82 23.59
N HIS A 291 -57.86 -30.70 24.55
CA HIS A 291 -58.66 -31.80 25.07
C HIS A 291 -60.01 -31.32 25.61
N GLY A 292 -61.04 -32.12 25.37
CA GLY A 292 -62.25 -32.13 26.18
C GLY A 292 -62.03 -32.89 27.49
N TYR A 293 -62.64 -32.36 28.55
CA TYR A 293 -63.21 -33.05 29.70
C TYR A 293 -64.45 -32.27 30.14
#